data_AF-A0A9D7D2K5-F1
#
_entry.id   AF-A0A9D7D2K5-F1
#
_cell.length_a   1.000
_cell.length_b   1.000
_cell.length_c   1.000
_cell.angle_alpha   90.00
_cell.angle_beta   90.00
_cell.angle_gamma   90.00
#
_symmetry.space_group_name_H-M   'P 1'
#
loop_
_entity.id
_entity.type
_entity.pdbx_description
1 polymer ?
#
loop_
_entity_poly.entity_id
_entity_poly.type
_entity_poly.pdbx_seq_one_letter_code
_entity_poly.pdbx_strand_id
1 'polypeptide(L)'
;MRATRRSVVLAMAAAGVLSVSGARAYCPSYTKAAGCAVDPVAGKNPDAATLRLFFDKVGTGTFTSAEGPAVPLLTRGCGQPSAETKAPAEFPCHVLYAIAEQESDWTQFCVPESPQSAVGSPERTIVSFDCGFGIAQVTSGMRQGESPTFDQKRVASDALYNMIVGVRILRDKWQAVECVGDRDPEVVEHWYSALWAYNGLSYKNNPNNPAHSPGRNVYDPQNGGSYPYQEKLLGLMEFPSDARWESILPAYPNRGEIGTGSSPKALTEPKCATPTSCVRTRTVNASSCKPPVPPVADAGAPPPVTPPEPAAPDAGDAVLPAEEEVPVETGCSCHVVGAPSATAFPELLLVVGVAACCVRGRPRRQRQRR
;
A
#
# COMPACT_ATOMS: atom_id res chain seq x y z
N MET A 1 30.06 68.36 0.73
CA MET A 1 28.91 67.98 -0.10
C MET A 1 28.90 66.46 -0.26
N ARG A 2 27.81 65.86 0.25
CA ARG A 2 27.21 64.53 0.03
C ARG A 2 28.09 63.32 -0.35
N ALA A 3 28.33 62.51 0.67
CA ALA A 3 28.47 61.06 0.56
C ALA A 3 27.15 60.43 0.09
N THR A 4 27.20 59.56 -0.92
CA THR A 4 26.08 58.69 -1.30
C THR A 4 26.46 57.24 -1.08
N ARG A 5 25.96 56.69 0.04
CA ARG A 5 25.88 55.27 0.31
C ARG A 5 24.98 54.62 -0.75
N ARG A 6 25.51 53.69 -1.54
CA ARG A 6 24.69 52.76 -2.33
C ARG A 6 24.45 51.52 -1.48
N SER A 7 23.26 51.44 -0.89
CA SER A 7 22.77 50.23 -0.23
C SER A 7 22.53 49.15 -1.29
N VAL A 8 23.29 48.06 -1.21
CA VAL A 8 23.00 46.82 -1.96
C VAL A 8 21.90 46.11 -1.18
N VAL A 9 20.68 46.12 -1.71
CA VAL A 9 19.58 45.31 -1.19
C VAL A 9 19.83 43.86 -1.63
N LEU A 10 20.20 43.02 -0.66
CA LEU A 10 20.27 41.57 -0.84
C LEU A 10 18.83 41.06 -1.02
N ALA A 11 18.42 40.78 -2.25
CA ALA A 11 17.19 40.05 -2.50
C ALA A 11 17.41 38.59 -2.10
N MET A 12 16.97 38.21 -0.90
CA MET A 12 16.83 36.79 -0.56
C MET A 12 15.80 36.18 -1.50
N ALA A 13 16.28 35.43 -2.49
CA ALA A 13 15.45 34.49 -3.22
C ALA A 13 15.05 33.39 -2.24
N ALA A 14 13.83 33.48 -1.71
CA ALA A 14 13.20 32.36 -1.04
C ALA A 14 13.05 31.23 -2.07
N ALA A 15 13.99 30.29 -2.06
CA ALA A 15 13.86 29.03 -2.75
C ALA A 15 12.69 28.29 -2.08
N GLY A 16 11.51 28.41 -2.67
CA GLY A 16 10.37 27.60 -2.31
C GLY A 16 10.76 26.14 -2.48
N VAL A 17 10.92 25.44 -1.37
CA VAL A 17 11.00 23.99 -1.34
C VAL A 17 9.65 23.49 -1.82
N LEU A 18 9.53 23.26 -3.13
CA LEU A 18 8.50 22.42 -3.67
C LEU A 18 8.82 21.02 -3.16
N SER A 19 8.21 20.66 -2.04
CA SER A 19 8.06 19.28 -1.61
C SER A 19 7.36 18.55 -2.75
N VAL A 20 8.14 17.90 -3.62
CA VAL A 20 7.60 16.91 -4.54
C VAL A 20 7.31 15.70 -3.67
N SER A 21 6.16 15.73 -3.00
CA SER A 21 5.54 14.54 -2.47
C SER A 21 5.56 13.53 -3.61
N GLY A 22 6.23 12.39 -3.42
CA GLY A 22 5.92 11.24 -4.26
C GLY A 22 4.42 11.10 -4.22
N ALA A 23 3.77 11.05 -5.39
CA ALA A 23 2.32 10.98 -5.46
C ALA A 23 1.89 9.71 -4.71
N ARG A 24 1.53 9.85 -3.43
CA ARG A 24 0.65 8.89 -2.78
C ARG A 24 -0.61 8.88 -3.63
N ALA A 25 -1.19 7.72 -3.88
CA ALA A 25 -2.49 7.67 -4.52
C ALA A 25 -3.44 8.55 -3.70
N TYR A 26 -3.84 9.66 -4.31
CA TYR A 26 -4.84 10.57 -3.75
C TYR A 26 -6.20 9.95 -4.02
N CYS A 27 -7.13 10.02 -3.06
CA CYS A 27 -8.49 9.60 -3.31
C CYS A 27 -9.11 10.45 -4.42
N PRO A 28 -9.28 9.92 -5.64
CA PRO A 28 -9.64 10.75 -6.76
C PRO A 28 -11.00 11.40 -6.56
N SER A 29 -11.05 12.63 -7.08
CA SER A 29 -12.26 13.34 -7.46
C SER A 29 -13.19 12.46 -8.32
N TYR A 30 -14.50 12.71 -8.22
CA TYR A 30 -15.66 11.97 -8.75
C TYR A 30 -15.72 11.92 -10.28
N THR A 31 -14.76 12.53 -10.94
CA THR A 31 -14.67 12.62 -12.38
C THR A 31 -13.93 11.43 -12.93
N LYS A 32 -14.51 10.79 -13.95
CA LYS A 32 -13.80 9.91 -14.87
C LYS A 32 -12.44 10.53 -15.18
N ALA A 33 -11.36 9.84 -14.80
CA ALA A 33 -10.03 10.27 -15.19
C ALA A 33 -9.98 10.27 -16.73
N ALA A 34 -9.76 11.44 -17.32
CA ALA A 34 -9.88 11.64 -18.75
C ALA A 34 -8.93 10.67 -19.48
N GLY A 35 -9.45 9.91 -20.43
CA GLY A 35 -8.68 8.91 -21.17
C GLY A 35 -8.56 7.53 -20.50
N CYS A 36 -9.19 7.29 -19.34
CA CYS A 36 -9.25 5.95 -18.75
C CYS A 36 -10.39 5.10 -19.33
N ALA A 37 -10.15 3.79 -19.38
CA ALA A 37 -11.00 2.82 -20.07
C ALA A 37 -12.36 2.59 -19.37
N VAL A 38 -12.37 2.66 -18.04
CA VAL A 38 -13.56 2.46 -17.21
C VAL A 38 -13.71 3.60 -16.21
N ASP A 39 -14.93 3.79 -15.72
CA ASP A 39 -15.21 4.77 -14.67
C ASP A 39 -14.92 4.15 -13.29
N PRO A 40 -14.49 4.93 -12.28
CA PRO A 40 -14.39 4.44 -10.90
C PRO A 40 -15.75 3.93 -10.44
N VAL A 41 -15.80 2.79 -9.74
CA VAL A 41 -17.07 2.18 -9.30
C VAL A 41 -17.25 2.31 -7.78
N ALA A 42 -18.49 2.28 -7.31
CA ALA A 42 -18.76 2.22 -5.88
C ALA A 42 -18.43 0.83 -5.33
N GLY A 43 -17.90 0.76 -4.12
CA GLY A 43 -17.54 -0.49 -3.45
C GLY A 43 -17.26 -0.30 -1.98
N LYS A 44 -16.74 -1.34 -1.34
CA LYS A 44 -16.22 -1.29 0.03
C LYS A 44 -14.93 -2.07 0.10
N ASN A 45 -13.97 -1.58 0.88
CA ASN A 45 -12.76 -2.36 1.10
C ASN A 45 -13.08 -3.67 1.82
N PRO A 46 -12.40 -4.78 1.46
CA PRO A 46 -12.33 -5.94 2.34
C PRO A 46 -11.67 -5.53 3.67
N ASP A 47 -12.03 -6.21 4.75
CA ASP A 47 -11.34 -6.02 6.03
C ASP A 47 -9.89 -6.54 5.98
N ALA A 48 -9.10 -6.19 6.98
CA ALA A 48 -7.68 -6.55 7.03
C ALA A 48 -7.44 -8.07 6.99
N ALA A 49 -8.34 -8.87 7.60
CA ALA A 49 -8.25 -10.33 7.59
C ALA A 49 -8.50 -10.90 6.18
N THR A 50 -9.50 -10.38 5.48
CA THR A 50 -9.82 -10.76 4.10
C THR A 50 -8.71 -10.33 3.14
N LEU A 51 -8.16 -9.12 3.30
CA LEU A 51 -7.01 -8.68 2.52
C LEU A 51 -5.82 -9.60 2.74
N ARG A 52 -5.56 -10.05 3.98
CA ARG A 52 -4.49 -11.02 4.25
C ARG A 52 -4.68 -12.32 3.47
N LEU A 53 -5.91 -12.84 3.42
CA LEU A 53 -6.25 -14.02 2.62
C LEU A 53 -6.07 -13.77 1.11
N PHE A 54 -6.31 -12.55 0.63
CA PHE A 54 -6.05 -12.19 -0.77
C PHE A 54 -4.55 -12.20 -1.07
N PHE A 55 -3.71 -11.63 -0.21
CA PHE A 55 -2.26 -11.72 -0.37
C PHE A 55 -1.78 -13.17 -0.35
N ASP A 56 -2.32 -14.00 0.55
CA ASP A 56 -2.03 -15.42 0.63
C ASP A 56 -2.37 -16.15 -0.68
N LYS A 57 -3.58 -15.94 -1.22
CA LYS A 57 -3.99 -16.51 -2.51
C LYS A 57 -3.12 -16.05 -3.67
N VAL A 58 -2.85 -14.74 -3.73
CA VAL A 58 -2.12 -14.11 -4.83
C VAL A 58 -0.65 -14.51 -4.81
N GLY A 59 -0.01 -14.50 -3.64
CA GLY A 59 1.40 -14.87 -3.49
C GLY A 59 1.69 -16.34 -3.72
N THR A 60 0.72 -17.22 -3.43
CA THR A 60 0.83 -18.67 -3.68
C THR A 60 0.28 -19.12 -5.03
N GLY A 61 -0.34 -18.22 -5.80
CA GLY A 61 -0.97 -18.55 -7.07
C GLY A 61 -2.17 -19.49 -6.96
N THR A 62 -2.81 -19.58 -5.79
CA THR A 62 -3.90 -20.54 -5.50
C THR A 62 -5.30 -20.05 -5.90
N PHE A 63 -5.40 -18.93 -6.62
CA PHE A 63 -6.67 -18.40 -7.14
C PHE A 63 -7.15 -19.15 -8.38
N THR A 64 -8.46 -19.09 -8.61
CA THR A 64 -9.15 -19.75 -9.73
C THR A 64 -9.30 -18.83 -10.94
N SER A 65 -9.65 -19.39 -12.10
CA SER A 65 -9.97 -18.63 -13.31
C SER A 65 -11.23 -17.76 -13.18
N ALA A 66 -12.09 -18.04 -12.20
CA ALA A 66 -13.22 -17.17 -11.86
C ALA A 66 -12.76 -15.93 -11.07
N GLU A 67 -11.72 -16.05 -10.25
CA GLU A 67 -11.20 -14.96 -9.42
C GLU A 67 -10.29 -14.01 -10.20
N GLY A 68 -9.60 -14.47 -11.25
CA GLY A 68 -8.74 -13.59 -12.05
C GLY A 68 -8.15 -14.24 -13.30
N PRO A 69 -7.46 -13.45 -14.13
CA PRO A 69 -6.75 -14.00 -15.29
C PRO A 69 -5.58 -14.88 -14.85
N ALA A 70 -5.21 -15.84 -15.69
CA ALA A 70 -4.03 -16.66 -15.45
C ALA A 70 -2.76 -15.80 -15.37
N VAL A 71 -1.88 -16.14 -14.41
CA VAL A 71 -0.53 -15.59 -14.28
C VAL A 71 0.45 -16.62 -14.86
N PRO A 72 1.15 -16.32 -15.97
CA PRO A 72 2.04 -17.31 -16.58
C PRO A 72 3.35 -17.48 -15.79
N LEU A 73 4.07 -18.57 -16.06
CA LEU A 73 5.27 -18.96 -15.32
C LEU A 73 6.35 -17.86 -15.24
N LEU A 74 7.10 -17.88 -14.14
CA LEU A 74 8.30 -17.09 -13.93
C LEU A 74 9.55 -17.79 -14.47
N THR A 75 10.61 -17.03 -14.70
CA THR A 75 11.95 -17.55 -15.01
C THR A 75 12.75 -17.41 -13.72
N ARG A 76 13.38 -18.49 -13.26
CA ARG A 76 14.33 -18.45 -12.15
C ARG A 76 15.72 -18.82 -12.64
N GLY A 77 16.76 -18.35 -11.97
CA GLY A 77 18.15 -18.56 -12.39
C GLY A 77 18.60 -17.52 -13.42
N CYS A 78 19.92 -17.31 -13.49
CA CYS A 78 20.58 -16.35 -14.38
C CYS A 78 21.60 -16.99 -15.32
N GLY A 79 21.53 -18.32 -15.47
CA GLY A 79 22.48 -19.10 -16.25
C GLY A 79 23.70 -19.56 -15.46
N GLN A 80 24.11 -18.84 -14.40
CA GLN A 80 25.14 -19.22 -13.43
C GLN A 80 24.90 -18.54 -12.06
N PRO A 81 25.07 -19.23 -10.92
CA PRO A 81 25.37 -20.66 -10.81
C PRO A 81 24.18 -21.55 -11.21
N SER A 82 22.96 -21.01 -11.19
CA SER A 82 21.76 -21.76 -11.55
C SER A 82 21.38 -21.55 -13.01
N ALA A 83 21.08 -22.65 -13.71
CA ALA A 83 20.51 -22.58 -15.05
C ALA A 83 19.13 -21.90 -15.04
N GLU A 84 18.79 -21.23 -16.14
CA GLU A 84 17.45 -20.66 -16.27
C GLU A 84 16.40 -21.77 -16.39
N THR A 85 15.38 -21.71 -15.53
CA THR A 85 14.25 -22.65 -15.54
C THR A 85 12.93 -21.89 -15.37
N LYS A 86 11.80 -22.55 -15.73
CA LYS A 86 10.47 -21.99 -15.50
C LYS A 86 9.90 -22.50 -14.19
N ALA A 87 9.30 -21.60 -13.41
CA ALA A 87 8.68 -21.90 -12.12
C ALA A 87 7.24 -21.33 -12.07
N PRO A 88 6.36 -21.88 -11.24
CA PRO A 88 5.09 -21.23 -10.90
C PRO A 88 5.31 -19.77 -10.49
N ALA A 89 4.32 -18.93 -10.78
CA ALA A 89 4.38 -17.52 -10.41
C ALA A 89 4.01 -17.35 -8.93
N GLU A 90 4.99 -17.57 -8.07
CA GLU A 90 4.92 -17.31 -6.64
C GLU A 90 5.68 -16.01 -6.32
N PHE A 91 5.16 -15.26 -5.34
CA PHE A 91 5.67 -13.93 -5.02
C PHE A 91 5.97 -13.81 -3.53
N PRO A 92 7.11 -13.21 -3.15
CA PRO A 92 7.42 -12.98 -1.75
C PRO A 92 6.36 -12.10 -1.10
N CYS A 93 5.90 -12.50 0.08
CA CYS A 93 4.78 -11.83 0.72
C CYS A 93 5.09 -10.36 1.04
N HIS A 94 6.32 -10.09 1.50
CA HIS A 94 6.81 -8.74 1.75
C HIS A 94 6.81 -7.86 0.50
N VAL A 95 7.07 -8.43 -0.69
CA VAL A 95 6.98 -7.71 -1.97
C VAL A 95 5.54 -7.26 -2.22
N LEU A 96 4.56 -8.15 -2.04
CA LEU A 96 3.16 -7.82 -2.27
C LEU A 96 2.64 -6.79 -1.27
N TYR A 97 2.98 -6.94 0.01
CA TYR A 97 2.59 -6.01 1.07
C TYR A 97 3.15 -4.61 0.83
N ALA A 98 4.45 -4.51 0.52
CA ALA A 98 5.10 -3.24 0.27
C ALA A 98 4.54 -2.53 -0.98
N ILE A 99 4.27 -3.28 -2.07
CA ILE A 99 3.62 -2.70 -3.26
C ILE A 99 2.25 -2.15 -2.90
N ALA A 100 1.38 -2.95 -2.29
CA ALA A 100 0.03 -2.49 -1.96
C ALA A 100 0.05 -1.29 -0.99
N GLU A 101 1.00 -1.23 -0.05
CA GLU A 101 1.13 -0.10 0.87
C GLU A 101 1.61 1.16 0.13
N GLN A 102 2.65 1.04 -0.70
CA GLN A 102 3.18 2.15 -1.47
C GLN A 102 2.19 2.68 -2.52
N GLU A 103 1.43 1.79 -3.13
CA GLU A 103 0.51 2.12 -4.22
C GLU A 103 -0.81 2.70 -3.69
N SER A 104 -1.32 2.23 -2.56
CA SER A 104 -2.66 2.62 -2.10
C SER A 104 -2.92 2.55 -0.60
N ASP A 105 -1.92 2.26 0.24
CA ASP A 105 -2.16 1.92 1.66
C ASP A 105 -3.19 0.79 1.83
N TRP A 106 -3.07 -0.25 0.99
CA TRP A 106 -3.97 -1.42 0.95
C TRP A 106 -5.44 -1.06 0.68
N THR A 107 -5.68 0.00 -0.08
CA THR A 107 -7.03 0.55 -0.31
C THR A 107 -7.47 0.36 -1.77
N GLN A 108 -8.58 -0.36 -1.97
CA GLN A 108 -9.23 -0.45 -3.29
C GLN A 108 -10.22 0.69 -3.52
N PHE A 109 -11.00 1.01 -2.48
CA PHE A 109 -12.05 2.02 -2.53
C PHE A 109 -11.79 3.07 -1.46
N CYS A 110 -11.96 4.35 -1.74
CA CYS A 110 -11.86 5.34 -0.70
C CYS A 110 -12.95 6.39 -0.78
N VAL A 111 -13.17 7.05 0.36
CA VAL A 111 -14.11 8.17 0.45
C VAL A 111 -13.48 9.33 -0.30
N PRO A 112 -14.17 9.87 -1.31
CA PRO A 112 -13.58 10.97 -2.05
C PRO A 112 -13.44 12.25 -1.21
N GLU A 113 -12.31 12.95 -1.36
CA GLU A 113 -11.88 13.95 -0.38
C GLU A 113 -12.32 15.40 -0.65
N SER A 114 -12.92 15.73 -1.80
CA SER A 114 -13.33 17.12 -2.09
C SER A 114 -14.84 17.43 -1.88
N PRO A 115 -15.22 18.66 -1.50
CA PRO A 115 -16.63 19.05 -1.32
C PRO A 115 -17.46 19.11 -2.61
N GLN A 116 -16.86 19.37 -3.79
CA GLN A 116 -17.56 19.34 -5.11
C GLN A 116 -17.99 17.93 -5.54
N SER A 117 -17.81 17.01 -4.62
CA SER A 117 -17.40 15.66 -4.89
C SER A 117 -18.27 14.87 -3.91
N ALA A 118 -18.23 15.09 -2.59
CA ALA A 118 -19.29 14.53 -1.73
C ALA A 118 -18.81 13.90 -0.42
N VAL A 119 -18.44 14.67 0.60
CA VAL A 119 -18.38 14.15 1.96
C VAL A 119 -19.72 13.45 2.29
N GLY A 120 -19.69 12.14 2.58
CA GLY A 120 -20.89 11.31 2.84
C GLY A 120 -21.42 10.45 1.68
N SER A 121 -20.79 10.50 0.50
CA SER A 121 -21.08 9.59 -0.62
C SER A 121 -20.38 8.23 -0.45
N PRO A 122 -20.85 7.15 -1.12
CA PRO A 122 -20.23 5.83 -1.00
C PRO A 122 -18.76 5.85 -1.47
N GLU A 123 -17.93 5.03 -0.81
CA GLU A 123 -16.55 4.76 -1.25
C GLU A 123 -16.51 4.35 -2.72
N ARG A 124 -15.47 4.79 -3.45
CA ARG A 124 -15.27 4.44 -4.86
C ARG A 124 -13.84 4.03 -5.14
N THR A 125 -13.63 3.33 -6.25
CA THR A 125 -12.31 2.88 -6.68
C THR A 125 -11.30 4.02 -6.66
N ILE A 126 -10.15 3.81 -6.03
CA ILE A 126 -9.02 4.75 -6.11
C ILE A 126 -8.41 4.73 -7.51
N VAL A 127 -8.16 5.89 -8.09
CA VAL A 127 -7.71 6.08 -9.47
C VAL A 127 -6.69 7.21 -9.52
N SER A 128 -5.48 6.94 -9.99
CA SER A 128 -4.46 7.97 -10.22
C SER A 128 -4.67 8.73 -11.53
N PHE A 129 -3.98 9.87 -11.68
CA PHE A 129 -4.06 10.73 -12.87
C PHE A 129 -3.64 10.03 -14.18
N ASP A 130 -2.89 8.93 -14.07
CA ASP A 130 -2.38 8.14 -15.17
C ASP A 130 -3.19 6.85 -15.42
N CYS A 131 -4.40 6.74 -14.86
CA CYS A 131 -5.28 5.57 -14.97
C CYS A 131 -4.78 4.34 -14.21
N GLY A 132 -4.09 4.52 -13.08
CA GLY A 132 -3.80 3.43 -12.13
C GLY A 132 -5.00 3.18 -11.22
N PHE A 133 -5.55 1.97 -11.26
CA PHE A 133 -6.77 1.61 -10.52
C PHE A 133 -6.47 0.74 -9.30
N GLY A 134 -7.13 1.04 -8.19
CA GLY A 134 -7.31 0.13 -7.07
C GLY A 134 -6.06 -0.11 -6.23
N ILE A 135 -6.12 -1.19 -5.46
CA ILE A 135 -5.14 -1.53 -4.42
C ILE A 135 -3.71 -1.73 -4.96
N ALA A 136 -3.58 -2.25 -6.17
CA ALA A 136 -2.31 -2.46 -6.86
C ALA A 136 -1.99 -1.37 -7.91
N GLN A 137 -2.79 -0.29 -7.99
CA GLN A 137 -2.65 0.80 -8.97
C GLN A 137 -2.42 0.30 -10.42
N VAL A 138 -3.22 -0.69 -10.84
CA VAL A 138 -3.14 -1.30 -12.17
C VAL A 138 -3.33 -0.23 -13.24
N THR A 139 -2.26 0.09 -13.97
CA THR A 139 -2.24 1.17 -14.97
C THR A 139 -2.16 0.65 -16.41
N SER A 140 -1.32 -0.36 -16.65
CA SER A 140 -1.13 -0.94 -17.99
C SER A 140 -2.40 -1.68 -18.41
N GLY A 141 -2.98 -1.32 -19.55
CA GLY A 141 -4.24 -1.90 -20.01
C GLY A 141 -5.48 -1.17 -19.48
N MET A 142 -5.36 -0.05 -18.77
CA MET A 142 -6.49 0.70 -18.20
C MET A 142 -6.79 2.03 -18.91
N ARG A 143 -6.17 2.30 -20.06
CA ARG A 143 -6.44 3.49 -20.89
C ARG A 143 -7.41 3.18 -22.04
N GLN A 144 -8.11 4.21 -22.51
CA GLN A 144 -8.97 4.10 -23.69
C GLN A 144 -8.16 3.68 -24.92
N GLY A 145 -8.72 2.74 -25.69
CA GLY A 145 -8.07 2.20 -26.89
C GLY A 145 -7.12 1.02 -26.61
N GLU A 146 -6.78 0.76 -25.35
CA GLU A 146 -6.05 -0.46 -24.98
C GLU A 146 -7.00 -1.66 -24.96
N SER A 147 -6.50 -2.82 -25.38
CA SER A 147 -7.25 -4.08 -25.42
C SER A 147 -6.55 -5.16 -24.60
N PRO A 148 -6.59 -5.06 -23.25
CA PRO A 148 -5.95 -6.05 -22.40
C PRO A 148 -6.66 -7.40 -22.46
N THR A 149 -5.94 -8.46 -22.10
CA THR A 149 -6.50 -9.82 -21.97
C THR A 149 -7.19 -10.06 -20.61
N PHE A 150 -7.57 -9.00 -19.91
CA PHE A 150 -8.25 -9.04 -18.62
C PHE A 150 -9.43 -8.05 -18.63
N ASP A 151 -10.36 -8.23 -17.71
CA ASP A 151 -11.56 -7.40 -17.59
C ASP A 151 -11.25 -6.11 -16.81
N GLN A 152 -11.19 -4.99 -17.54
CA GLN A 152 -10.94 -3.67 -16.98
C GLN A 152 -11.99 -3.26 -15.93
N LYS A 153 -13.25 -3.70 -16.06
CA LYS A 153 -14.29 -3.37 -15.07
C LYS A 153 -14.04 -4.08 -13.76
N ARG A 154 -13.60 -5.33 -13.80
CA ARG A 154 -13.23 -6.09 -12.59
C ARG A 154 -12.00 -5.55 -11.90
N VAL A 155 -11.02 -5.03 -12.65
CA VAL A 155 -9.88 -4.29 -12.05
C VAL A 155 -10.37 -3.14 -11.18
N ALA A 156 -11.43 -2.44 -11.59
CA ALA A 156 -11.99 -1.34 -10.81
C ALA A 156 -12.86 -1.83 -9.62
N SER A 157 -13.61 -2.92 -9.78
CA SER A 157 -14.68 -3.32 -8.85
C SER A 157 -14.31 -4.43 -7.85
N ASP A 158 -13.21 -5.14 -8.05
CA ASP A 158 -12.88 -6.35 -7.31
C ASP A 158 -11.41 -6.29 -6.85
N ALA A 159 -11.19 -6.16 -5.54
CA ALA A 159 -9.86 -6.00 -4.96
C ALA A 159 -8.97 -7.24 -5.21
N LEU A 160 -9.53 -8.46 -5.15
CA LEU A 160 -8.77 -9.67 -5.45
C LEU A 160 -8.39 -9.71 -6.93
N TYR A 161 -9.35 -9.43 -7.83
CA TYR A 161 -9.06 -9.34 -9.26
C TYR A 161 -7.99 -8.30 -9.58
N ASN A 162 -8.06 -7.13 -8.94
CA ASN A 162 -7.08 -6.06 -9.06
C ASN A 162 -5.68 -6.55 -8.66
N MET A 163 -5.55 -7.22 -7.51
CA MET A 163 -4.28 -7.79 -7.05
C MET A 163 -3.75 -8.88 -8.00
N ILE A 164 -4.62 -9.75 -8.53
CA ILE A 164 -4.22 -10.79 -9.50
C ILE A 164 -3.66 -10.15 -10.79
N VAL A 165 -4.31 -9.10 -11.30
CA VAL A 165 -3.79 -8.34 -12.45
C VAL A 165 -2.48 -7.63 -12.09
N GLY A 166 -2.39 -7.07 -10.88
CA GLY A 166 -1.18 -6.44 -10.34
C GLY A 166 0.01 -7.40 -10.35
N VAL A 167 -0.13 -8.62 -9.82
CA VAL A 167 0.98 -9.59 -9.84
C VAL A 167 1.26 -10.16 -11.22
N ARG A 168 0.26 -10.24 -12.10
CA ARG A 168 0.50 -10.56 -13.51
C ARG A 168 1.43 -9.53 -14.16
N ILE A 169 1.20 -8.24 -13.90
CA ILE A 169 2.07 -7.16 -14.38
C ILE A 169 3.46 -7.27 -13.73
N LEU A 170 3.55 -7.49 -12.42
CA LEU A 170 4.84 -7.67 -11.73
C LEU A 170 5.65 -8.84 -12.30
N ARG A 171 4.98 -9.96 -12.59
CA ARG A 171 5.53 -11.13 -13.29
C ARG A 171 6.10 -10.73 -14.65
N ASP A 172 5.36 -9.96 -15.44
CA ASP A 172 5.83 -9.49 -16.74
C ASP A 172 7.03 -8.53 -16.60
N LYS A 173 7.09 -7.71 -15.54
CA LYS A 173 8.25 -6.87 -15.22
C LYS A 173 9.48 -7.69 -14.86
N TRP A 174 9.32 -8.74 -14.06
CA TRP A 174 10.38 -9.69 -13.72
C TRP A 174 11.01 -10.33 -14.97
N GLN A 175 10.20 -10.67 -15.97
CA GLN A 175 10.70 -11.20 -17.24
C GLN A 175 11.44 -10.16 -18.09
N ALA A 176 11.08 -8.88 -17.94
CA ALA A 176 11.57 -7.80 -18.80
C ALA A 176 12.88 -7.16 -18.30
N VAL A 177 13.36 -7.52 -17.11
CA VAL A 177 14.56 -6.93 -16.50
C VAL A 177 15.71 -7.92 -16.41
N GLU A 178 16.92 -7.37 -16.40
CA GLU A 178 18.13 -8.11 -16.10
C GLU A 178 18.11 -8.68 -14.69
N CYS A 179 18.91 -9.73 -14.48
CA CYS A 179 19.03 -10.43 -13.22
C CYS A 179 19.48 -9.54 -12.05
N VAL A 180 18.97 -9.87 -10.86
CA VAL A 180 19.54 -9.42 -9.59
C VAL A 180 19.86 -10.69 -8.80
N GLY A 181 21.10 -10.83 -8.34
CA GLY A 181 21.59 -12.08 -7.78
C GLY A 181 21.36 -13.23 -8.76
N ASP A 182 20.76 -14.33 -8.29
CA ASP A 182 20.46 -15.51 -9.10
C ASP A 182 19.00 -15.57 -9.60
N ARG A 183 18.26 -14.44 -9.56
CA ARG A 183 16.83 -14.38 -9.99
C ARG A 183 16.00 -15.51 -9.35
N ASP A 184 16.20 -15.72 -8.06
CA ASP A 184 15.36 -16.61 -7.27
C ASP A 184 14.07 -15.89 -6.85
N PRO A 185 12.87 -16.35 -7.29
CA PRO A 185 11.61 -15.68 -6.97
C PRO A 185 11.25 -15.72 -5.48
N GLU A 186 11.85 -16.62 -4.67
CA GLU A 186 11.61 -16.69 -3.23
C GLU A 186 12.37 -15.61 -2.45
N VAL A 187 13.43 -15.04 -3.06
CA VAL A 187 14.29 -14.03 -2.45
C VAL A 187 13.77 -12.63 -2.75
N VAL A 188 13.44 -11.88 -1.70
CA VAL A 188 12.83 -10.55 -1.78
C VAL A 188 13.69 -9.59 -2.60
N GLU A 189 15.00 -9.54 -2.35
CA GLU A 189 15.91 -8.58 -2.97
C GLU A 189 16.15 -8.84 -4.47
N HIS A 190 15.96 -10.07 -4.94
CA HIS A 190 16.04 -10.38 -6.36
C HIS A 190 14.97 -9.67 -7.19
N TRP A 191 13.88 -9.23 -6.55
CA TRP A 191 12.83 -8.44 -7.21
C TRP A 191 13.21 -6.98 -7.43
N TYR A 192 14.37 -6.49 -6.94
CA TYR A 192 14.74 -5.07 -6.96
C TYR A 192 14.52 -4.37 -8.32
N SER A 193 15.01 -4.96 -9.41
CA SER A 193 14.86 -4.38 -10.75
C SER A 193 13.42 -4.48 -11.27
N ALA A 194 12.70 -5.55 -10.92
CA ALA A 194 11.29 -5.73 -11.28
C ALA A 194 10.39 -4.73 -10.55
N LEU A 195 10.70 -4.44 -9.28
CA LEU A 195 10.05 -3.41 -8.48
C LEU A 195 10.25 -2.02 -9.09
N TRP A 196 11.47 -1.69 -9.52
CA TRP A 196 11.71 -0.46 -10.27
C TRP A 196 10.87 -0.43 -11.56
N ALA A 197 10.86 -1.53 -12.32
CA ALA A 197 10.08 -1.63 -13.55
C ALA A 197 8.56 -1.61 -13.34
N TYR A 198 8.07 -1.98 -12.15
CA TYR A 198 6.66 -1.94 -11.77
C TYR A 198 6.12 -0.51 -11.79
N ASN A 199 6.81 0.40 -11.12
CA ASN A 199 6.49 1.83 -11.18
C ASN A 199 6.88 2.45 -12.52
N GLY A 200 8.01 2.02 -13.08
CA GLY A 200 8.49 2.42 -14.39
C GLY A 200 10.00 2.60 -14.45
N LEU A 201 10.60 1.99 -15.48
CA LEU A 201 12.02 2.14 -15.83
C LEU A 201 12.29 3.57 -16.32
N SER A 202 12.59 4.46 -15.37
CA SER A 202 12.85 5.87 -15.61
C SER A 202 14.08 6.34 -14.84
N TYR A 203 14.77 7.34 -15.40
CA TYR A 203 15.90 7.98 -14.72
C TYR A 203 15.50 8.66 -13.41
N LYS A 204 14.24 9.10 -13.27
CA LYS A 204 13.71 9.66 -12.02
C LYS A 204 13.75 8.65 -10.86
N ASN A 205 13.64 7.36 -11.15
CA ASN A 205 13.71 6.28 -10.17
C ASN A 205 15.12 5.65 -10.08
N ASN A 206 16.13 6.22 -10.77
CA ASN A 206 17.48 5.72 -10.63
C ASN A 206 18.07 6.15 -9.27
N PRO A 207 18.57 5.21 -8.43
CA PRO A 207 19.27 5.51 -7.17
C PRO A 207 20.44 6.51 -7.26
N ASN A 208 21.07 6.62 -8.44
CA ASN A 208 22.14 7.56 -8.79
C ASN A 208 21.64 8.90 -9.31
N ASN A 209 20.32 9.11 -9.39
CA ASN A 209 19.75 10.42 -9.69
C ASN A 209 20.07 11.40 -8.55
N PRO A 210 20.67 12.57 -8.84
CA PRO A 210 21.02 13.57 -7.83
C PRO A 210 19.82 14.24 -7.15
N ALA A 211 18.60 14.04 -7.65
CA ALA A 211 17.36 14.47 -6.99
C ALA A 211 17.03 13.67 -5.72
N HIS A 212 17.68 12.53 -5.48
CA HIS A 212 17.58 11.78 -4.24
C HIS A 212 18.62 12.23 -3.22
N SER A 213 18.25 12.20 -1.94
CA SER A 213 19.11 12.68 -0.87
C SER A 213 20.48 11.96 -0.89
N PRO A 214 21.61 12.70 -0.97
CA PRO A 214 22.94 12.12 -0.84
C PRO A 214 23.10 11.47 0.53
N GLY A 215 23.67 10.26 0.59
CA GLY A 215 23.88 9.54 1.86
C GLY A 215 22.61 9.11 2.59
N ARG A 216 21.46 9.03 1.90
CA ARG A 216 20.20 8.55 2.48
C ARG A 216 20.35 7.16 3.09
N ASN A 217 19.77 6.99 4.27
CA ASN A 217 19.65 5.70 4.95
C ASN A 217 18.44 4.92 4.41
N VAL A 218 18.11 3.75 4.96
CA VAL A 218 16.87 3.02 4.64
C VAL A 218 15.66 3.97 4.72
N TYR A 219 14.74 3.85 3.76
CA TYR A 219 13.52 4.67 3.75
C TYR A 219 12.64 4.30 4.95
N ASP A 220 12.28 5.31 5.75
CA ASP A 220 11.33 5.22 6.85
C ASP A 220 10.15 6.17 6.56
N PRO A 221 8.91 5.66 6.40
CA PRO A 221 7.74 6.47 6.13
C PRO A 221 7.48 7.59 7.15
N GLN A 222 7.91 7.42 8.41
CA GLN A 222 7.76 8.43 9.47
C GLN A 222 8.68 9.63 9.26
N ASN A 223 9.84 9.41 8.63
CA ASN A 223 10.86 10.43 8.37
C ASN A 223 10.75 11.02 6.96
N GLY A 224 10.13 10.29 6.01
CA GLY A 224 9.95 10.72 4.63
C GLY A 224 11.26 10.84 3.86
N GLY A 225 11.31 11.77 2.90
CA GLY A 225 12.50 12.06 2.08
C GLY A 225 12.39 11.63 0.61
N SER A 226 13.40 11.97 -0.18
CA SER A 226 13.47 11.67 -1.61
C SER A 226 14.19 10.34 -1.86
N TYR A 227 13.41 9.34 -2.27
CA TYR A 227 13.84 7.97 -2.53
C TYR A 227 13.32 7.47 -3.88
N PRO A 228 14.09 6.66 -4.62
CA PRO A 228 13.58 5.93 -5.76
C PRO A 228 12.58 4.85 -5.32
N TYR A 229 11.66 4.49 -6.20
CA TYR A 229 10.51 3.64 -5.89
C TYR A 229 10.87 2.32 -5.20
N GLN A 230 11.79 1.56 -5.77
CA GLN A 230 12.23 0.26 -5.26
C GLN A 230 12.90 0.35 -3.88
N GLU A 231 13.56 1.46 -3.55
CA GLU A 231 14.12 1.65 -2.21
C GLU A 231 13.07 2.02 -1.18
N LYS A 232 11.97 2.67 -1.59
CA LYS A 232 10.81 2.87 -0.71
C LYS A 232 10.18 1.54 -0.34
N LEU A 233 10.00 0.65 -1.33
CA LEU A 233 9.43 -0.66 -1.08
C LEU A 233 10.29 -1.48 -0.10
N LEU A 234 11.59 -1.54 -0.31
CA LEU A 234 12.49 -2.22 0.64
C LEU A 234 12.47 -1.56 2.03
N GLY A 235 12.38 -0.22 2.10
CA GLY A 235 12.23 0.49 3.36
C GLY A 235 10.92 0.15 4.09
N LEU A 236 9.80 0.06 3.37
CA LEU A 236 8.51 -0.36 3.94
C LEU A 236 8.57 -1.79 4.51
N MET A 237 9.36 -2.67 3.92
CA MET A 237 9.54 -4.03 4.46
C MET A 237 10.26 -4.03 5.82
N GLU A 238 11.11 -3.04 6.08
CA GLU A 238 11.79 -2.83 7.36
C GLU A 238 10.94 -2.00 8.34
N PHE A 239 10.18 -1.04 7.84
CA PHE A 239 9.34 -0.12 8.61
C PHE A 239 7.88 -0.18 8.14
N PRO A 240 7.16 -1.30 8.38
CA PRO A 240 5.75 -1.42 8.03
C PRO A 240 4.89 -0.40 8.77
N SER A 241 3.96 0.25 8.07
CA SER A 241 2.94 1.06 8.73
C SER A 241 2.05 0.18 9.60
N ASP A 242 1.66 0.69 10.77
CA ASP A 242 0.78 0.02 11.73
C ASP A 242 1.17 -1.41 12.12
N ALA A 243 2.45 -1.79 11.97
CA ALA A 243 2.94 -3.15 12.16
C ALA A 243 2.14 -4.23 11.39
N ARG A 244 1.69 -3.90 10.16
CA ARG A 244 0.87 -4.79 9.30
C ARG A 244 1.54 -6.11 8.91
N TRP A 245 2.86 -6.19 9.01
CA TRP A 245 3.62 -7.43 8.84
C TRP A 245 4.86 -7.43 9.73
N GLU A 246 5.47 -8.61 9.88
CA GLU A 246 6.75 -8.77 10.56
C GLU A 246 7.86 -8.11 9.74
N SER A 247 8.60 -7.20 10.36
CA SER A 247 9.73 -6.49 9.74
C SER A 247 10.83 -7.46 9.31
N ILE A 248 11.38 -7.24 8.12
CA ILE A 248 12.63 -7.86 7.66
C ILE A 248 13.68 -6.79 7.44
N LEU A 249 14.95 -7.19 7.29
CA LEU A 249 16.05 -6.27 7.03
C LEU A 249 16.59 -6.48 5.61
N PRO A 250 16.02 -5.85 4.56
CA PRO A 250 16.46 -6.11 3.20
C PRO A 250 17.90 -5.66 2.96
N ALA A 251 18.59 -6.40 2.12
CA ALA A 251 19.86 -5.96 1.54
C ALA A 251 19.62 -5.10 0.28
N TYR A 252 20.51 -4.15 0.03
CA TYR A 252 20.47 -3.27 -1.14
C TYR A 252 21.56 -3.67 -2.14
N PRO A 253 21.32 -3.53 -3.46
CA PRO A 253 22.37 -3.65 -4.45
C PRO A 253 23.47 -2.62 -4.19
N ASN A 254 24.70 -2.96 -4.59
CA ASN A 254 25.78 -1.98 -4.57
C ASN A 254 25.45 -0.86 -5.56
N ARG A 255 25.28 0.35 -5.04
CA ARG A 255 24.92 1.54 -5.83
C ARG A 255 25.89 1.82 -7.01
N GLY A 256 27.15 1.40 -6.88
CA GLY A 256 28.14 1.50 -7.96
C GLY A 256 27.85 0.63 -9.19
N GLU A 257 27.05 -0.45 -9.04
CA GLU A 257 26.71 -1.39 -10.11
C GLU A 257 25.51 -0.90 -10.96
N ILE A 258 24.69 0.00 -10.41
CA ILE A 258 23.41 0.41 -10.99
C ILE A 258 23.59 1.31 -12.24
N GLY A 259 24.68 2.08 -12.29
CA GLY A 259 24.93 3.05 -13.35
C GLY A 259 23.94 4.22 -13.36
N THR A 260 23.88 4.98 -14.45
CA THR A 260 23.12 6.25 -14.56
C THR A 260 21.93 6.18 -15.52
N GLY A 261 21.58 5.00 -16.04
CA GLY A 261 20.50 4.80 -17.01
C GLY A 261 19.09 4.77 -16.40
N SER A 262 18.10 4.43 -17.22
CA SER A 262 16.71 4.21 -16.79
C SER A 262 16.37 2.74 -16.50
N SER A 263 17.30 1.82 -16.81
CA SER A 263 17.20 0.39 -16.53
C SER A 263 18.57 -0.10 -16.05
N PRO A 264 18.65 -0.81 -14.91
CA PRO A 264 19.90 -1.39 -14.45
C PRO A 264 20.32 -2.55 -15.35
N LYS A 265 21.63 -2.81 -15.42
CA LYS A 265 22.17 -4.08 -15.93
C LYS A 265 21.97 -5.19 -14.90
N ALA A 266 22.45 -6.39 -15.20
CA ALA A 266 22.53 -7.46 -14.21
C ALA A 266 23.30 -6.98 -12.96
N LEU A 267 22.70 -7.17 -11.79
CA LEU A 267 23.24 -6.77 -10.49
C LEU A 267 23.69 -8.01 -9.73
N THR A 268 24.78 -7.88 -8.98
CA THR A 268 25.23 -8.97 -8.10
C THR A 268 24.27 -9.14 -6.92
N GLU A 269 24.47 -10.22 -6.15
CA GLU A 269 23.72 -10.50 -4.92
C GLU A 269 23.67 -9.26 -4.01
N PRO A 270 22.46 -8.71 -3.73
CA PRO A 270 22.32 -7.57 -2.83
C PRO A 270 22.91 -7.87 -1.45
N LYS A 271 23.75 -6.96 -0.96
CA LYS A 271 24.45 -7.14 0.33
C LYS A 271 24.57 -5.90 1.17
N CYS A 272 24.29 -4.72 0.63
CA CYS A 272 24.56 -3.47 1.33
C CYS A 272 23.46 -3.24 2.38
N ALA A 273 23.84 -2.91 3.62
CA ALA A 273 22.85 -2.72 4.69
C ALA A 273 22.02 -1.44 4.53
N THR A 274 22.43 -0.55 3.62
CA THR A 274 21.73 0.71 3.34
C THR A 274 21.80 1.01 1.84
N PRO A 275 20.90 1.86 1.30
CA PRO A 275 20.90 2.18 -0.13
C PRO A 275 22.15 2.90 -0.64
N THR A 276 22.93 3.53 0.25
CA THR A 276 24.07 4.38 -0.13
C THR A 276 25.41 3.93 0.41
N SER A 277 25.46 2.87 1.23
CA SER A 277 26.69 2.36 1.81
C SER A 277 26.69 0.85 1.96
N CYS A 278 27.78 0.23 1.51
CA CYS A 278 28.07 -1.20 1.64
C CYS A 278 29.14 -1.48 2.71
N VAL A 279 29.46 -0.51 3.57
CA VAL A 279 30.42 -0.70 4.67
C VAL A 279 29.89 -1.73 5.66
N ARG A 280 28.59 -1.68 5.96
CA ARG A 280 27.86 -2.75 6.65
C ARG A 280 27.10 -3.57 5.64
N THR A 281 27.01 -4.87 5.88
CA THR A 281 26.32 -5.81 4.99
C THR A 281 25.17 -6.51 5.68
N ARG A 282 24.19 -6.97 4.88
CA ARG A 282 23.08 -7.85 5.25
C ARG A 282 23.06 -9.04 4.31
N THR A 283 22.47 -10.14 4.74
CA THR A 283 22.10 -11.24 3.86
C THR A 283 20.74 -10.96 3.23
N VAL A 284 20.46 -11.60 2.11
CA VAL A 284 19.13 -11.54 1.50
C VAL A 284 18.09 -12.33 2.30
N ASN A 285 16.82 -12.02 2.04
CA ASN A 285 15.68 -12.55 2.78
C ASN A 285 14.78 -13.36 1.86
N ALA A 286 14.34 -14.53 2.32
CA ALA A 286 13.22 -15.23 1.73
C ALA A 286 11.93 -14.83 2.45
N SER A 287 10.82 -14.72 1.72
CA SER A 287 9.50 -14.63 2.34
C SER A 287 8.47 -15.39 1.53
N SER A 288 7.54 -16.05 2.20
CA SER A 288 6.43 -16.75 1.57
C SER A 288 5.11 -16.30 2.16
N CYS A 289 4.08 -16.29 1.31
CA CYS A 289 2.73 -16.16 1.79
C CYS A 289 2.22 -17.48 2.35
N LYS A 290 1.27 -17.43 3.29
CA LYS A 290 0.74 -18.66 3.87
C LYS A 290 -0.15 -19.33 2.82
N PRO A 291 -0.02 -20.63 2.55
CA PRO A 291 -1.04 -21.32 1.77
C PRO A 291 -2.38 -21.16 2.50
N PRO A 292 -3.49 -20.92 1.78
CA PRO A 292 -4.80 -20.85 2.42
C PRO A 292 -5.04 -22.15 3.18
N VAL A 293 -5.31 -22.03 4.49
CA VAL A 293 -5.75 -23.18 5.28
C VAL A 293 -7.08 -23.63 4.68
N PRO A 294 -7.22 -24.88 4.21
CA PRO A 294 -8.51 -25.34 3.73
C PRO A 294 -9.54 -25.13 4.85
N PRO A 295 -10.77 -24.71 4.54
CA PRO A 295 -11.82 -24.67 5.55
C PRO A 295 -11.86 -26.05 6.19
N VAL A 296 -11.73 -26.09 7.52
CA VAL A 296 -12.00 -27.30 8.29
C VAL A 296 -13.39 -27.71 7.85
N ALA A 297 -13.52 -28.85 7.17
CA ALA A 297 -14.83 -29.39 6.84
C ALA A 297 -15.61 -29.40 8.16
N ASP A 298 -16.77 -28.74 8.21
CA ASP A 298 -17.66 -28.81 9.37
C ASP A 298 -17.71 -30.27 9.80
N ALA A 299 -17.16 -30.55 10.98
CA ALA A 299 -17.31 -31.86 11.60
C ALA A 299 -18.81 -32.08 11.60
N GLY A 300 -19.25 -33.07 10.83
CA GLY A 300 -20.66 -33.29 10.53
C GLY A 300 -21.50 -33.21 11.79
N ALA A 301 -22.73 -32.74 11.63
CA ALA A 301 -23.73 -32.64 12.69
C ALA A 301 -23.56 -33.77 13.72
N PRO A 302 -23.59 -33.45 15.03
CA PRO A 302 -23.40 -34.46 16.06
C PRO A 302 -24.36 -35.63 15.79
N PRO A 303 -23.90 -36.88 15.95
CA PRO A 303 -24.77 -38.03 15.74
C PRO A 303 -26.03 -37.86 16.59
N PRO A 304 -27.21 -38.28 16.10
CA PRO A 304 -28.44 -38.16 16.85
C PRO A 304 -28.26 -38.81 18.22
N VAL A 305 -28.54 -38.03 19.27
CA VAL A 305 -28.48 -38.48 20.65
C VAL A 305 -29.46 -39.63 20.80
N THR A 306 -28.94 -40.86 20.94
CA THR A 306 -29.74 -42.01 21.34
C THR A 306 -30.23 -41.77 22.77
N PRO A 307 -31.55 -41.86 23.06
CA PRO A 307 -32.04 -41.71 24.42
C PRO A 307 -31.42 -42.78 25.33
N PRO A 308 -31.07 -42.46 26.59
CA PRO A 308 -30.56 -43.44 27.52
C PRO A 308 -31.64 -44.48 27.86
N GLU A 309 -31.20 -45.74 27.88
CA GLU A 309 -31.96 -46.91 28.33
C GLU A 309 -32.33 -46.76 29.82
N PRO A 310 -33.56 -47.10 30.24
CA PRO A 310 -33.99 -46.90 31.63
C PRO A 310 -33.26 -47.83 32.59
N ALA A 311 -32.61 -47.25 33.60
CA ALA A 311 -31.99 -47.98 34.70
C ALA A 311 -33.05 -48.61 35.62
N ALA A 312 -32.78 -49.86 36.02
CA ALA A 312 -33.55 -50.65 36.97
C ALA A 312 -33.38 -50.11 38.43
N PRO A 313 -34.32 -50.44 39.34
CA PRO A 313 -34.57 -49.64 40.54
C PRO A 313 -33.60 -49.83 41.71
N ASP A 314 -33.59 -48.76 42.48
CA ASP A 314 -32.79 -48.39 43.66
C ASP A 314 -32.84 -49.35 44.85
N ALA A 315 -31.75 -49.37 45.62
CA ALA A 315 -31.69 -49.99 46.94
C ALA A 315 -30.90 -49.11 47.92
N GLY A 316 -31.62 -48.54 48.89
CA GLY A 316 -31.19 -48.52 50.29
C GLY A 316 -30.43 -47.30 50.80
N ASP A 317 -31.21 -46.42 51.44
CA ASP A 317 -30.91 -45.44 52.49
C ASP A 317 -29.56 -45.50 53.25
N ALA A 318 -28.95 -44.32 53.43
CA ALA A 318 -28.43 -43.89 54.73
C ALA A 318 -28.32 -42.35 54.83
N VAL A 319 -28.96 -41.83 55.87
CA VAL A 319 -29.12 -40.43 56.30
C VAL A 319 -27.87 -39.91 57.02
N LEU A 320 -27.48 -38.63 56.79
CA LEU A 320 -26.85 -37.74 57.79
C LEU A 320 -27.17 -36.25 57.49
N PRO A 321 -27.13 -35.34 58.49
CA PRO A 321 -28.06 -34.21 58.58
C PRO A 321 -27.50 -32.83 58.16
N ALA A 322 -28.43 -31.87 58.15
CA ALA A 322 -28.39 -30.49 57.69
C ALA A 322 -27.63 -29.49 58.57
N GLU A 323 -27.06 -28.45 57.93
CA GLU A 323 -26.79 -27.06 58.36
C GLU A 323 -26.52 -26.27 57.05
N GLU A 324 -26.83 -25.00 56.77
CA GLU A 324 -27.56 -23.88 57.41
C GLU A 324 -27.71 -22.83 56.28
N GLU A 325 -28.86 -22.16 56.18
CA GLU A 325 -29.15 -21.14 55.15
C GLU A 325 -28.51 -19.78 55.48
N VAL A 326 -27.99 -19.08 54.46
CA VAL A 326 -27.66 -17.64 54.55
C VAL A 326 -28.32 -16.91 53.37
N PRO A 327 -28.98 -15.74 53.59
CA PRO A 327 -30.05 -15.27 52.72
C PRO A 327 -29.58 -14.42 51.55
N VAL A 328 -30.38 -14.49 50.49
CA VAL A 328 -30.38 -13.61 49.32
C VAL A 328 -31.12 -12.33 49.67
N GLU A 329 -30.46 -11.18 49.60
CA GLU A 329 -31.13 -9.88 49.55
C GLU A 329 -31.22 -9.35 48.12
N THR A 330 -32.48 -9.15 47.73
CA THR A 330 -33.00 -8.42 46.58
C THR A 330 -32.90 -6.90 46.78
N GLY A 331 -32.65 -6.11 45.72
CA GLY A 331 -33.19 -4.74 45.69
C GLY A 331 -32.44 -3.66 44.89
N CYS A 332 -32.94 -3.42 43.67
CA CYS A 332 -33.28 -2.12 43.06
C CYS A 332 -32.26 -0.95 42.88
N SER A 333 -31.97 -0.68 41.60
CA SER A 333 -32.18 0.57 40.82
C SER A 333 -31.50 1.92 41.16
N CYS A 334 -30.79 2.41 40.13
CA CYS A 334 -30.70 3.77 39.56
C CYS A 334 -30.35 4.99 40.44
N HIS A 335 -29.20 5.62 40.16
CA HIS A 335 -29.08 7.09 40.15
C HIS A 335 -27.98 7.59 39.19
N VAL A 336 -28.38 8.48 38.29
CA VAL A 336 -27.52 9.36 37.50
C VAL A 336 -27.12 10.54 38.39
N VAL A 337 -25.84 10.92 38.40
CA VAL A 337 -25.36 12.15 39.02
C VAL A 337 -24.58 12.94 37.97
N GLY A 338 -24.99 14.20 37.77
CA GLY A 338 -24.31 15.16 36.91
C GLY A 338 -23.42 16.13 37.69
N ALA A 339 -22.40 16.60 36.96
CA ALA A 339 -21.65 17.87 37.07
C ALA A 339 -20.72 18.07 38.30
N PRO A 340 -19.63 18.87 38.20
CA PRO A 340 -19.75 20.31 37.93
C PRO A 340 -18.81 20.90 36.86
N SER A 341 -19.24 22.07 36.40
CA SER A 341 -18.51 23.04 35.58
C SER A 341 -17.38 23.75 36.34
N ALA A 342 -16.35 24.19 35.60
CA ALA A 342 -15.50 25.31 35.98
C ALA A 342 -15.12 26.17 34.76
N THR A 343 -15.55 27.44 34.86
CA THR A 343 -15.09 28.72 34.29
C THR A 343 -13.57 28.86 34.02
N ALA A 344 -12.99 29.81 33.28
CA ALA A 344 -13.34 30.76 32.21
C ALA A 344 -12.07 31.59 31.86
N PHE A 345 -11.86 31.92 30.57
CA PHE A 345 -11.06 33.03 29.96
C PHE A 345 -9.51 33.11 30.04
N PRO A 346 -8.82 33.87 29.14
CA PRO A 346 -9.28 34.56 27.91
C PRO A 346 -8.46 34.32 26.62
N GLU A 347 -9.07 34.78 25.52
CA GLU A 347 -8.57 35.00 24.17
C GLU A 347 -7.25 35.78 24.06
N LEU A 348 -6.46 35.45 23.03
CA LEU A 348 -5.55 36.39 22.37
C LEU A 348 -5.86 36.38 20.87
N LEU A 349 -6.65 37.37 20.43
CA LEU A 349 -6.86 37.71 19.02
C LEU A 349 -5.54 38.23 18.43
N LEU A 350 -4.97 37.51 17.45
CA LEU A 350 -4.00 38.09 16.51
C LEU A 350 -4.75 38.54 15.26
N VAL A 351 -5.00 39.84 15.17
CA VAL A 351 -5.52 40.51 13.97
C VAL A 351 -4.40 40.54 12.93
N VAL A 352 -4.54 39.79 11.84
CA VAL A 352 -3.78 40.02 10.60
C VAL A 352 -4.75 40.58 9.58
N GLY A 353 -4.65 41.90 9.37
CA GLY A 353 -5.38 42.61 8.33
C GLY A 353 -4.88 42.21 6.94
N VAL A 354 -5.78 41.67 6.11
CA VAL A 354 -5.55 41.55 4.67
C VAL A 354 -6.15 42.79 4.00
N ALA A 355 -5.27 43.67 3.54
CA ALA A 355 -5.62 44.80 2.69
C ALA A 355 -6.08 44.27 1.31
N ALA A 356 -7.37 44.45 1.02
CA ALA A 356 -7.93 44.22 -0.31
C ALA A 356 -7.56 45.39 -1.24
N CYS A 357 -6.57 45.19 -2.09
CA CYS A 357 -6.28 46.10 -3.20
C CYS A 357 -7.28 45.85 -4.33
N CYS A 358 -8.32 46.68 -4.42
CA CYS A 358 -9.21 46.74 -5.58
C CYS A 358 -8.47 47.39 -6.77
N VAL A 359 -8.19 46.63 -7.82
CA VAL A 359 -7.82 47.18 -9.13
C VAL A 359 -9.02 47.11 -10.07
N ARG A 360 -9.57 48.29 -10.39
CA ARG A 360 -10.62 48.51 -11.39
C ARG A 360 -10.11 48.18 -12.79
N GLY A 361 -10.70 47.17 -13.44
CA GLY A 361 -10.56 46.94 -14.88
C GLY A 361 -11.53 47.80 -15.70
N ARG A 362 -11.00 48.63 -16.61
CA ARG A 362 -11.77 49.32 -17.67
C ARG A 362 -11.92 48.38 -18.89
N PRO A 363 -13.06 48.40 -19.61
CA PRO A 363 -13.28 47.54 -20.77
C PRO A 363 -12.56 48.08 -22.02
N ARG A 364 -11.86 47.21 -22.75
CA ARG A 364 -11.29 47.52 -24.08
C ARG A 364 -12.27 47.10 -25.19
N ARG A 365 -12.60 48.07 -26.04
CA ARG A 365 -13.45 47.96 -27.23
C ARG A 365 -12.89 46.97 -28.26
N GLN A 366 -13.77 46.13 -28.80
CA GLN A 366 -13.59 45.43 -30.08
C GLN A 366 -13.34 46.43 -31.22
N ARG A 367 -12.38 46.12 -32.09
CA ARG A 367 -12.27 46.71 -33.43
C ARG A 367 -12.34 45.57 -34.44
N GLN A 368 -13.41 45.59 -35.24
CA GLN A 368 -13.52 44.88 -36.51
C GLN A 368 -12.46 45.41 -37.49
N ARG A 369 -11.86 44.49 -38.25
CA ARG A 369 -11.30 44.69 -39.60
C ARG A 369 -11.80 43.48 -40.40
N ARG A 370 -12.80 43.70 -41.26
CA ARG A 370 -12.66 43.82 -42.73
C ARG A 370 -12.06 42.58 -43.36
#